data_AF-A0A7J4B2Y0-F1
#
_entry.id   AF-A0A7J4B2Y0-F1
#
_cell.length_a   1.000
_cell.length_b   1.000
_cell.length_c   1.000
_cell.angle_alpha   90.00
_cell.angle_beta   90.00
_cell.angle_gamma   90.00
#
_symmetry.space_group_name_H-M   'P 1'
#
loop_
_entity.id
_entity.type
_entity.pdbx_description
1 polymer ?
#
loop_
_entity_poly.entity_id
_entity_poly.type
_entity_poly.pdbx_seq_one_letter_code
_entity_poly.pdbx_strand_id
1 'polypeptide(L)'
;QERQLLTVEHGYDVPKDIEAAGYTKKYTEALDNAARVYLKIRSLSPEHAQYVVPLACKVRWYINLNLREAMHLIELRTTRQGHPDYRRIAQQMFLRIKEVHPLLADCIKYVDMNEYGLERIEAEKRKDQKLGISK
;
A
#
# COMPACT_ATOMS: atom_id res chain seq x y z
N GLN A 1 7.99 -8.27 13.32
CA GLN A 1 7.76 -8.11 11.86
C GLN A 1 8.96 -8.64 11.13
N GLU A 2 8.76 -9.36 10.03
CA GLU A 2 9.83 -9.94 9.21
C GLU A 2 9.60 -9.58 7.76
N ARG A 3 10.57 -8.89 7.16
CA ARG A 3 10.52 -8.45 5.77
C ARG A 3 11.64 -9.14 5.00
N GLN A 4 11.29 -9.74 3.86
CA GLN A 4 12.28 -10.21 2.90
C GLN A 4 13.14 -9.04 2.34
N LEU A 5 14.28 -9.36 1.73
CA LEU A 5 15.01 -8.39 0.91
C LEU A 5 14.10 -7.91 -0.23
N LEU A 6 14.22 -6.62 -0.59
CA LEU A 6 13.49 -6.09 -1.75
C LEU A 6 13.92 -6.83 -3.03
N THR A 7 12.93 -7.18 -3.83
CA THR A 7 13.12 -7.96 -5.05
C THR A 7 12.08 -7.61 -6.10
N VAL A 8 12.39 -7.93 -7.36
CA VAL A 8 11.50 -7.77 -8.50
C VAL A 8 10.75 -9.08 -8.86
N GLU A 9 11.05 -10.18 -8.15
CA GLU A 9 10.53 -11.53 -8.46
C GLU A 9 9.00 -11.66 -8.32
N HIS A 10 8.38 -10.87 -7.46
CA HIS A 10 6.93 -10.96 -7.20
C HIS A 10 6.10 -10.11 -8.16
N GLY A 11 6.72 -9.53 -9.20
CA GLY A 11 6.09 -8.60 -10.11
C GLY A 11 5.87 -7.22 -9.48
N TYR A 12 5.07 -6.40 -10.16
CA TYR A 12 4.75 -5.03 -9.77
C TYR A 12 3.29 -4.72 -10.03
N ASP A 13 2.81 -3.60 -9.45
CA ASP A 13 1.50 -3.05 -9.74
C ASP A 13 1.61 -1.81 -10.64
N VAL A 14 0.66 -1.63 -11.55
CA VAL A 14 0.49 -0.41 -12.33
C VAL A 14 -0.70 0.36 -11.74
N PRO A 15 -0.49 1.56 -11.19
CA PRO A 15 -1.59 2.36 -10.66
C PRO A 15 -2.62 2.69 -11.75
N LYS A 16 -3.91 2.62 -11.43
CA LYS A 16 -5.00 2.96 -12.36
C LYS A 16 -4.86 4.37 -12.95
N ASP A 17 -4.30 5.31 -12.19
CA ASP A 17 -4.07 6.68 -12.66
C ASP A 17 -2.99 6.74 -13.75
N ILE A 18 -2.00 5.85 -13.72
CA ILE A 18 -0.98 5.71 -14.77
C ILE A 18 -1.60 5.15 -16.05
N GLU A 19 -2.51 4.18 -15.90
CA GLU A 19 -3.27 3.62 -17.02
C GLU A 19 -4.19 4.67 -17.64
N ALA A 20 -4.97 5.37 -16.82
CA ALA A 20 -5.88 6.42 -17.26
C ALA A 20 -5.15 7.57 -17.96
N ALA A 21 -3.92 7.88 -17.55
CA ALA A 21 -3.09 8.89 -18.18
C ALA A 21 -2.35 8.40 -19.45
N GLY A 22 -2.51 7.13 -19.84
CA GLY A 22 -1.90 6.57 -21.06
C GLY A 22 -0.39 6.32 -20.94
N TYR A 23 0.17 6.30 -19.74
CA TYR A 23 1.61 6.13 -19.51
C TYR A 23 2.04 4.70 -19.20
N THR A 24 1.13 3.72 -19.26
CA THR A 24 1.40 2.31 -18.94
C THR A 24 2.68 1.79 -19.57
N LYS A 25 2.85 1.96 -20.88
CA LYS A 25 4.04 1.45 -21.59
C LYS A 25 5.35 2.05 -21.06
N LYS A 26 5.40 3.38 -20.89
CA LYS A 26 6.59 4.06 -20.38
C LYS A 26 6.91 3.66 -18.94
N TYR A 27 5.86 3.45 -18.15
CA TYR A 27 5.97 3.01 -16.77
C TYR A 27 6.53 1.58 -16.68
N THR A 28 5.95 0.63 -17.40
CA THR A 28 6.40 -0.77 -17.40
C THR A 28 7.82 -0.90 -17.96
N GLU A 29 8.17 -0.18 -19.02
CA GLU A 29 9.53 -0.16 -19.56
C GLU A 29 10.56 0.32 -18.52
N ALA A 30 10.23 1.32 -17.71
CA ALA A 30 11.09 1.79 -16.63
C ALA A 30 11.27 0.73 -15.53
N LEU A 31 10.20 0.02 -15.17
CA LEU A 31 10.25 -1.07 -14.18
C LEU A 31 11.05 -2.27 -14.71
N ASP A 32 10.89 -2.64 -15.97
CA ASP A 32 11.64 -3.72 -16.62
C ASP A 32 13.13 -3.38 -16.72
N ASN A 33 13.46 -2.11 -16.98
CA ASN A 33 14.84 -1.60 -16.93
C ASN A 33 15.42 -1.77 -15.53
N ALA A 34 14.69 -1.36 -14.49
CA ALA A 34 15.11 -1.51 -13.10
C ALA A 34 15.32 -2.98 -12.73
N ALA A 35 14.42 -3.88 -13.17
CA ALA A 35 14.54 -5.32 -12.96
C ALA A 35 15.80 -5.91 -13.63
N ARG A 36 16.13 -5.48 -14.85
CA ARG A 36 17.38 -5.90 -15.52
C ARG A 36 18.63 -5.46 -14.76
N VAL A 37 18.65 -4.25 -14.22
CA VAL A 37 19.76 -3.76 -13.40
C VAL A 37 19.83 -4.52 -12.07
N TYR A 38 18.69 -4.76 -11.43
CA TYR A 38 18.58 -5.56 -10.20
C TYR A 38 19.23 -6.93 -10.36
N LEU A 39 18.91 -7.66 -11.43
CA LEU A 39 19.44 -9.00 -11.68
C LEU A 39 20.97 -9.01 -11.82
N LYS A 40 21.56 -7.97 -12.45
CA LYS A 40 23.02 -7.83 -12.60
C LYS A 40 23.72 -7.55 -11.26
N ILE A 41 23.12 -6.73 -10.40
CA ILE A 41 23.71 -6.39 -9.10
C ILE A 41 23.53 -7.55 -8.12
N ARG A 42 22.37 -8.22 -8.15
CA ARG A 42 22.05 -9.31 -7.23
C ARG A 42 23.03 -10.48 -7.31
N SER A 43 23.58 -10.78 -8.49
CA SER A 43 24.60 -11.83 -8.63
C SER A 43 25.90 -11.50 -7.91
N LEU A 44 26.15 -10.24 -7.59
CA LEU A 44 27.33 -9.76 -6.87
C LEU A 44 27.02 -9.50 -5.38
N SER A 45 25.91 -8.81 -5.10
CA SER A 45 25.41 -8.55 -3.74
C SER A 45 23.89 -8.36 -3.75
N PRO A 46 23.14 -9.30 -3.17
CA PRO A 46 21.70 -9.16 -2.96
C PRO A 46 21.32 -7.93 -2.13
N GLU A 47 22.17 -7.51 -1.19
CA GLU A 47 21.93 -6.37 -0.30
C GLU A 47 21.93 -5.04 -1.08
N HIS A 48 22.93 -4.84 -1.94
CA HIS A 48 23.05 -3.63 -2.77
C HIS A 48 22.02 -3.61 -3.91
N ALA A 49 21.60 -4.78 -4.41
CA ALA A 49 20.58 -4.85 -5.45
C ALA A 49 19.26 -4.17 -5.04
N GLN A 50 18.95 -4.13 -3.74
CA GLN A 50 17.74 -3.48 -3.23
C GLN A 50 17.64 -1.98 -3.60
N TYR A 51 18.75 -1.30 -3.83
CA TYR A 51 18.77 0.14 -4.16
C TYR A 51 18.09 0.48 -5.48
N VAL A 52 17.97 -0.49 -6.39
CA VAL A 52 17.33 -0.26 -7.70
C VAL A 52 15.93 -0.85 -7.78
N VAL A 53 15.41 -1.46 -6.71
CA VAL A 53 14.06 -2.05 -6.70
C VAL A 53 13.02 -0.92 -6.60
N PRO A 54 12.16 -0.73 -7.61
CA PRO A 54 11.10 0.28 -7.55
C PRO A 54 10.07 -0.05 -6.47
N LEU A 55 9.46 0.98 -5.88
CA LEU A 55 8.38 0.82 -4.88
C LEU A 55 7.12 0.14 -5.43
N ALA A 56 6.98 0.06 -6.75
CA ALA A 56 5.91 -0.66 -7.43
C ALA A 56 6.03 -2.19 -7.27
N CYS A 57 7.22 -2.70 -6.96
CA CYS A 57 7.46 -4.13 -6.83
C CYS A 57 6.84 -4.70 -5.57
N LYS A 58 6.22 -5.88 -5.70
CA LYS A 58 5.54 -6.57 -4.60
C LYS A 58 6.54 -7.13 -3.59
N VAL A 59 6.21 -6.98 -2.32
CA VAL A 59 7.03 -7.47 -1.21
C VAL A 59 6.19 -8.40 -0.35
N ARG A 60 6.74 -9.57 -0.01
CA ARG A 60 6.17 -10.44 1.02
C ARG A 60 6.55 -9.90 2.38
N TRP A 61 5.54 -9.78 3.23
CA TRP A 61 5.72 -9.25 4.57
C TRP A 61 4.97 -10.13 5.56
N TYR A 62 5.68 -10.52 6.62
CA TYR A 62 5.09 -11.22 7.75
C TYR A 62 5.04 -10.29 8.96
N ILE A 63 3.85 -10.16 9.54
CA ILE A 63 3.63 -9.42 10.77
C ILE A 63 2.87 -10.30 11.75
N ASN A 64 3.28 -10.25 13.01
CA ASN A 64 2.53 -10.83 14.12
C ASN A 64 2.09 -9.66 14.99
N LEU A 65 0.80 -9.64 15.33
CA LEU A 65 0.15 -8.58 16.10
C LEU A 65 -0.76 -9.25 17.12
N ASN A 66 -0.72 -8.76 18.36
CA ASN A 66 -1.81 -9.05 19.30
C ASN A 66 -3.08 -8.29 18.89
N LEU A 67 -4.22 -8.63 19.51
CA LEU A 67 -5.51 -8.02 19.16
C LEU A 67 -5.52 -6.49 19.32
N ARG A 68 -4.86 -5.96 20.36
CA ARG A 68 -4.82 -4.52 20.62
C ARG A 68 -4.02 -3.78 19.54
N GLU A 69 -2.90 -4.35 19.11
CA GLU A 69 -2.10 -3.84 18.01
C GLU A 69 -2.85 -3.89 16.69
N ALA A 70 -3.55 -5.01 16.42
CA ALA A 70 -4.39 -5.17 15.24
C ALA A 70 -5.53 -4.14 15.21
N MET A 71 -6.22 -3.93 16.34
CA MET A 71 -7.25 -2.90 16.49
C MET A 71 -6.70 -1.52 16.11
N HIS A 72 -5.59 -1.11 16.73
CA HIS A 72 -4.98 0.19 16.46
C HIS A 72 -4.58 0.35 14.99
N LEU A 73 -3.94 -0.66 14.40
CA LEU A 73 -3.52 -0.64 13.00
C LEU A 73 -4.73 -0.54 12.06
N ILE A 74 -5.75 -1.37 12.28
CA ILE A 74 -6.94 -1.42 11.42
C ILE A 74 -7.66 -0.08 11.44
N GLU A 75 -7.96 0.46 12.62
CA GLU A 75 -8.69 1.72 12.73
C GLU A 75 -7.91 2.88 12.10
N LEU A 76 -6.58 2.94 12.30
CA LEU A 76 -5.75 3.99 11.71
C LEU A 76 -5.63 3.86 10.18
N ARG A 77 -5.44 2.64 9.67
CA ARG A 77 -5.12 2.38 8.26
C ARG A 77 -6.33 2.26 7.35
N THR A 78 -7.52 2.05 7.90
CA THR A 78 -8.76 2.07 7.13
C THR A 78 -9.34 3.47 6.94
N THR A 79 -8.83 4.49 7.64
CA THR A 79 -9.27 5.88 7.47
C THR A 79 -9.19 6.34 6.01
N ARG A 80 -10.06 7.29 5.65
CA ARG A 80 -10.13 7.87 4.29
C ARG A 80 -8.82 8.48 3.77
N GLN A 81 -7.90 8.85 4.65
CA GLN A 81 -6.60 9.41 4.28
C GLN A 81 -5.54 8.35 4.00
N GLY A 82 -5.83 7.07 4.25
CA GLY A 82 -4.90 5.98 4.00
C GLY A 82 -4.87 5.54 2.53
N HIS A 83 -3.72 4.98 2.13
CA HIS A 83 -3.56 4.42 0.78
C HIS A 83 -4.55 3.30 0.48
N PRO A 84 -5.22 3.25 -0.69
CA PRO A 84 -6.19 2.22 -1.03
C PRO A 84 -5.66 0.81 -0.77
N ASP A 85 -4.40 0.56 -1.11
CA ASP A 85 -3.77 -0.74 -0.83
C ASP A 85 -3.67 -1.05 0.66
N TYR A 86 -3.24 -0.08 1.49
CA TYR A 86 -3.18 -0.28 2.94
C TYR A 86 -4.57 -0.43 3.55
N ARG A 87 -5.55 0.34 3.07
CA ARG A 87 -6.96 0.25 3.50
C ARG A 87 -7.50 -1.13 3.21
N ARG A 88 -7.31 -1.63 1.99
CA ARG A 88 -7.75 -2.96 1.57
C ARG A 88 -7.13 -4.05 2.44
N ILE A 89 -5.81 -4.01 2.69
CA ILE A 89 -5.16 -5.00 3.57
C ILE A 89 -5.71 -4.92 5.00
N ALA A 90 -5.85 -3.73 5.58
CA ALA A 90 -6.39 -3.57 6.93
C ALA A 90 -7.85 -4.02 7.05
N GLN A 91 -8.69 -3.75 6.06
CA GLN A 91 -10.07 -4.25 5.98
C GLN A 91 -10.10 -5.78 5.92
N GLN A 92 -9.22 -6.41 5.13
CA GLN A 92 -9.11 -7.88 5.09
C GLN A 92 -8.64 -8.46 6.43
N MET A 93 -7.72 -7.79 7.14
CA MET A 93 -7.33 -8.18 8.49
C MET A 93 -8.52 -8.17 9.45
N PHE A 94 -9.33 -7.10 9.42
CA PHE A 94 -10.56 -7.02 10.22
C PHE A 94 -11.54 -8.15 9.92
N LEU A 95 -11.81 -8.39 8.62
CA LEU A 95 -12.72 -9.46 8.21
C LEU A 95 -12.24 -10.83 8.71
N ARG A 96 -10.93 -11.10 8.62
CA ARG A 96 -10.35 -12.37 9.09
C ARG A 96 -10.43 -12.52 10.61
N ILE A 97 -10.22 -11.44 11.37
CA ILE A 97 -10.40 -11.44 12.84
C ILE A 97 -11.87 -11.69 13.18
N LYS A 98 -12.81 -11.02 12.50
CA LYS A 98 -14.24 -11.17 12.72
C LYS A 98 -14.74 -12.58 12.43
N GLU A 99 -14.21 -13.22 11.40
CA GLU A 99 -14.53 -14.60 11.05
C GLU A 99 -14.17 -15.59 12.16
N VAL A 100 -12.99 -15.43 12.78
CA VAL A 100 -12.49 -16.37 13.81
C VAL A 100 -12.98 -15.99 15.22
N HIS A 101 -13.06 -14.69 15.53
CA HIS A 101 -13.41 -14.16 16.84
C HIS A 101 -14.44 -13.00 16.74
N PRO A 102 -15.72 -13.28 16.44
CA PRO A 102 -16.74 -12.25 16.25
C PRO A 102 -16.88 -11.28 17.44
N LEU A 103 -16.92 -11.80 18.67
CA LEU A 103 -17.07 -10.99 19.90
C LEU A 103 -15.90 -10.04 20.14
N LEU A 104 -14.69 -10.43 19.73
CA LEU A 104 -13.49 -9.61 19.88
C LEU A 104 -13.39 -8.56 18.76
N ALA A 105 -13.91 -8.86 17.57
CA ALA A 105 -13.97 -7.91 16.47
C ALA A 105 -14.87 -6.71 16.78
N ASP A 106 -15.90 -6.88 17.62
CA ASP A 106 -16.77 -5.78 18.08
C ASP A 106 -16.02 -4.71 18.89
N CYS A 107 -14.80 -5.01 19.38
CA CYS A 107 -13.93 -4.01 19.99
C CYS A 107 -13.33 -3.04 18.97
N ILE A 108 -13.22 -3.42 17.69
CA ILE A 108 -12.65 -2.62 16.60
C ILE A 108 -13.77 -1.76 15.99
N LYS A 109 -14.13 -0.67 16.68
CA LYS A 109 -15.33 0.12 16.39
C LYS A 109 -15.16 1.12 15.26
N TYR A 110 -13.92 1.56 15.01
CA TYR A 110 -13.64 2.64 14.06
C TYR A 110 -13.07 2.13 12.73
N VAL A 111 -13.25 0.83 12.44
CA VAL A 111 -12.89 0.28 11.13
C VAL A 111 -13.78 0.88 10.03
N ASP A 112 -13.15 1.43 9.00
CA ASP A 112 -13.86 2.00 7.86
C ASP A 112 -13.83 1.03 6.67
N MET A 113 -14.99 0.42 6.38
CA MET A 113 -15.16 -0.56 5.31
C MET A 113 -15.54 0.07 3.96
N ASN A 114 -15.61 1.41 3.86
CA ASN A 114 -15.98 2.07 2.60
C ASN A 114 -14.80 2.12 1.63
N GLU A 115 -15.09 2.18 0.33
CA GLU A 115 -14.12 2.50 -0.71
C GLU A 115 -14.15 4.00 -1.03
N TYR A 116 -12.98 4.59 -1.22
CA TYR A 116 -12.84 5.98 -1.67
C TYR A 116 -11.93 6.01 -2.89
N GLY A 117 -12.11 7.01 -3.74
CA GLY A 117 -11.22 7.28 -4.87
C GLY A 117 -9.88 7.85 -4.42
N LEU A 118 -9.37 8.84 -5.15
CA LEU A 118 -8.06 9.45 -4.88
C LEU A 118 -7.93 9.95 -3.43
N GLU A 119 -6.87 9.48 -2.79
CA GLU A 119 -6.51 9.86 -1.43
C GLU A 119 -6.30 11.36 -1.32
N ARG A 120 -6.60 11.91 -0.14
CA ARG A 120 -6.31 13.30 0.25
C ARG A 120 -6.93 14.39 -0.62
N ILE A 121 -7.57 14.12 -1.77
CA ILE A 121 -8.16 15.15 -2.62
C ILE A 121 -9.18 16.00 -1.86
N GLU A 122 -10.04 15.40 -1.05
CA GLU A 122 -10.96 16.20 -0.25
C GLU A 122 -10.27 17.02 0.83
N ALA A 123 -9.17 16.52 1.40
CA ALA A 123 -8.40 17.25 2.39
C ALA A 123 -7.69 18.45 1.74
N GLU A 124 -7.10 18.25 0.55
CA GLU A 124 -6.49 19.33 -0.24
C GLU A 124 -7.56 20.32 -0.72
N LYS A 125 -8.72 19.89 -1.22
CA LYS A 125 -9.85 20.78 -1.56
C LYS A 125 -10.30 21.65 -0.37
N ARG A 126 -10.44 21.07 0.83
CA ARG A 126 -10.79 21.82 2.04
C ARG A 126 -9.69 22.81 2.41
N LYS A 127 -8.42 22.48 2.17
CA LYS A 127 -7.29 23.36 2.41
C LYS A 127 -7.26 24.52 1.40
N ASP A 128 -7.51 24.24 0.12
CA ASP A 128 -7.60 25.24 -0.94
C ASP A 128 -8.78 26.20 -0.74
N GLN A 129 -9.93 25.68 -0.27
CA GLN A 129 -11.07 26.49 0.15
C GLN A 129 -10.72 27.42 1.32
N LYS A 130 -10.01 26.91 2.34
CA LYS A 130 -9.54 27.74 3.47
C LYS A 130 -8.53 28.80 3.04
N LEU A 131 -7.70 28.52 2.03
CA LEU A 131 -6.70 29.44 1.49
C LEU A 131 -7.29 30.44 0.46
N GLY A 132 -8.57 30.31 0.10
CA GLY A 132 -9.23 31.17 -0.89
C GLY A 132 -8.72 30.96 -2.33
N ILE A 133 -8.04 29.84 -2.60
CA ILE A 133 -7.44 29.51 -3.91
C ILE A 133 -8.49 28.87 -4.85
N SER A 134 -9.61 28.39 -4.30
CA SER A 134 -10.67 27.74 -5.07
C SER A 134 -11.64 28.76 -5.67
N LYS A 135 -11.65 28.90 -7.00
CA LYS A 135 -12.81 29.36 -7.79
C LYS A 135 -13.55 28.17 -8.37
#